data_AF-A0A2D6SME1-F1
#
_entry.id   AF-A0A2D6SME1-F1
#
_cell.length_a   1.000
_cell.length_b   1.000
_cell.length_c   1.000
_cell.angle_alpha   90.00
_cell.angle_beta   90.00
_cell.angle_gamma   90.00
#
_symmetry.space_group_name_H-M   'P 1'
#
loop_
_entity.id
_entity.type
_entity.pdbx_description
1 polymer ?
#
loop_
_entity_poly.entity_id
_entity_poly.type
_entity_poly.pdbx_seq_one_letter_code
_entity_poly.pdbx_strand_id
1 'polypeptide(L)'
;MIAAGIDGINNRTNPGKRLDIDMYADSQKMRSVKKLPLNLLDALRVFERNKVLKQSLGEEFSKAYISLKEDEWNSYASHFSTWEKENTIDV
;
A
#
# COMPACT_ATOMS: atom_id res chain seq x y z
N MET A 1 9.80 -7.50 -5.43
CA MET A 1 8.93 -8.65 -5.76
C MET A 1 9.60 -9.99 -5.51
N ILE A 2 10.85 -10.21 -5.94
CA ILE A 2 11.58 -11.48 -5.74
C ILE A 2 11.60 -11.93 -4.27
N ALA A 3 11.92 -11.02 -3.35
CA ALA A 3 11.93 -11.30 -1.90
C ALA A 3 10.63 -11.90 -1.37
N ALA A 4 9.47 -11.30 -1.72
CA ALA A 4 8.16 -11.80 -1.30
C ALA A 4 7.83 -13.18 -1.91
N GLY A 5 8.23 -13.41 -3.17
CA GLY A 5 8.05 -14.70 -3.83
C GLY A 5 8.89 -15.81 -3.19
N ILE A 6 10.17 -15.53 -2.90
CA ILE A 6 11.07 -16.46 -2.23
C ILE A 6 10.57 -16.79 -0.82
N ASP A 7 10.13 -15.78 -0.06
CA ASP A 7 9.54 -15.99 1.27
C ASP A 7 8.31 -16.91 1.21
N GLY A 8 7.43 -16.70 0.22
CA GLY A 8 6.26 -17.56 0.00
C GLY A 8 6.63 -19.01 -0.32
N ILE A 9 7.66 -19.24 -1.13
CA ILE A 9 8.17 -20.58 -1.45
C ILE A 9 8.76 -21.24 -0.20
N ASN A 10 9.61 -20.52 0.55
CA ASN A 10 10.26 -21.02 1.75
C ASN A 10 9.26 -21.39 2.84
N ASN A 11 8.22 -20.58 3.02
CA ASN A 11 7.18 -20.78 4.03
C ASN A 11 6.03 -21.66 3.55
N ARG A 12 6.04 -22.13 2.29
CA ARG A 12 4.93 -22.85 1.64
C ARG A 12 3.58 -22.14 1.83
N THR A 13 3.61 -20.81 1.69
CA THR A 13 2.45 -19.95 1.97
C THR A 13 1.28 -20.30 1.05
N ASN A 14 0.11 -20.57 1.63
CA ASN A 14 -1.11 -20.80 0.87
C ASN A 14 -1.66 -19.45 0.34
N PRO A 15 -1.75 -19.24 -0.99
CA PRO A 15 -2.29 -17.99 -1.56
C PRO A 15 -3.81 -17.84 -1.37
N GLY A 16 -4.48 -18.88 -0.86
CA GLY A 16 -5.92 -18.92 -0.70
C GLY A 16 -6.64 -19.44 -1.94
N LYS A 17 -7.97 -19.39 -1.92
CA LYS A 17 -8.80 -19.82 -3.03
C LYS A 17 -8.78 -18.78 -4.15
N ARG A 18 -8.63 -19.25 -5.38
CA ARG A 18 -8.82 -18.42 -6.58
C ARG A 18 -10.23 -17.84 -6.61
N LEU A 19 -10.35 -16.59 -7.05
CA LEU A 19 -11.62 -15.90 -7.25
C LEU A 19 -11.83 -15.69 -8.75
N ASP A 20 -12.86 -16.30 -9.32
CA ASP A 20 -13.26 -16.16 -10.73
C ASP A 20 -14.49 -15.24 -10.83
N ILE A 21 -14.29 -13.95 -10.50
CA ILE A 21 -15.34 -12.92 -10.51
C ILE A 21 -14.82 -11.63 -11.16
N ASP A 22 -15.75 -10.85 -11.74
CA ASP A 22 -15.44 -9.47 -12.12
C ASP A 22 -15.27 -8.64 -10.85
N MET A 23 -14.04 -8.21 -10.62
CA MET A 23 -13.68 -7.58 -9.38
C MET A 23 -14.33 -6.21 -9.14
N TYR A 24 -14.70 -5.52 -10.22
CA TYR A 24 -15.28 -4.19 -10.16
C TYR A 24 -16.80 -4.25 -10.07
N ALA A 25 -17.43 -5.18 -10.81
CA ALA A 25 -18.88 -5.35 -10.81
C ALA A 25 -19.40 -6.07 -9.56
N ASP A 26 -18.68 -7.08 -9.06
CA ASP A 26 -19.14 -7.97 -7.98
C ASP A 26 -18.55 -7.61 -6.61
N SER A 27 -18.42 -6.32 -6.29
CA SER A 27 -17.80 -5.85 -5.04
C SER A 27 -18.42 -6.43 -3.75
N GLN A 28 -19.72 -6.79 -3.78
CA GLN A 28 -20.42 -7.43 -2.65
C GLN A 28 -19.93 -8.86 -2.36
N LYS A 29 -19.41 -9.57 -3.38
CA LYS A 29 -18.84 -10.93 -3.23
C LYS A 29 -17.43 -10.90 -2.62
N MET A 30 -16.86 -9.72 -2.40
CA MET A 30 -15.49 -9.52 -1.90
C MET A 30 -15.36 -9.16 -0.42
N ARG A 31 -16.42 -9.30 0.39
CA ARG A 31 -16.40 -8.85 1.79
C ARG A 31 -15.25 -9.43 2.63
N SER A 32 -14.69 -10.58 2.24
CA SER A 32 -13.56 -11.23 2.91
C SER A 32 -12.19 -11.03 2.26
N VAL A 33 -12.08 -10.25 1.18
CA VAL A 33 -10.82 -10.03 0.47
C VAL A 33 -10.04 -8.88 1.10
N LYS A 34 -8.77 -9.13 1.45
CA LYS A 34 -7.88 -8.06 1.90
C LYS A 34 -7.66 -7.08 0.75
N LYS A 35 -7.95 -5.81 0.99
CA LYS A 35 -7.71 -4.73 0.02
C LYS A 35 -6.30 -4.21 0.15
N LEU A 36 -5.79 -3.65 -0.93
CA LEU A 36 -4.56 -2.87 -0.88
C LEU A 36 -4.79 -1.59 -0.07
N PRO A 37 -3.72 -1.02 0.50
CA PRO A 37 -3.77 0.32 1.08
C PRO A 37 -4.33 1.32 0.06
N LEU A 38 -5.20 2.22 0.53
CA LEU A 38 -5.90 3.18 -0.34
C LEU A 38 -5.04 4.39 -0.71
N ASN A 39 -3.97 4.62 0.04
CA ASN A 39 -3.08 5.76 -0.13
C ASN A 39 -1.63 5.36 0.18
N LEU A 40 -0.70 6.24 -0.18
CA LEU A 40 0.73 6.02 0.00
C LEU A 40 1.11 5.90 1.47
N LEU A 41 0.57 6.75 2.35
CA LEU A 41 0.89 6.74 3.79
C LEU A 41 0.58 5.39 4.43
N ASP A 42 -0.58 4.80 4.13
CA ASP A 42 -0.94 3.49 4.63
C ASP A 42 -0.08 2.38 4.01
N ALA A 43 0.33 2.51 2.75
CA ALA A 43 1.27 1.58 2.13
C ALA A 43 2.65 1.62 2.81
N LEU A 44 3.15 2.81 3.14
CA LEU A 44 4.42 3.00 3.87
C LEU A 44 4.35 2.39 5.26
N ARG A 45 3.25 2.61 6.00
CA ARG A 45 3.02 2.02 7.33
C ARG A 45 2.96 0.49 7.30
N VAL A 46 2.34 -0.09 6.27
CA VAL A 46 2.31 -1.55 6.08
C VAL A 46 3.71 -2.07 5.73
N PHE A 47 4.45 -1.36 4.88
CA PHE A 47 5.82 -1.73 4.52
C PHE A 47 6.78 -1.67 5.72
N GLU A 48 6.70 -0.62 6.54
CA GLU A 48 7.53 -0.45 7.75
C GLU A 48 7.40 -1.63 8.72
N ARG A 49 6.20 -2.19 8.84
CA ARG A 49 5.91 -3.36 9.71
C ARG A 49 6.34 -4.68 9.10
N ASN A 50 6.69 -4.73 7.81
CA ASN A 50 7.03 -5.97 7.11
C ASN A 50 8.53 -6.30 7.25
N LYS A 51 8.85 -7.15 8.24
CA LYS A 51 10.23 -7.57 8.52
C LYS A 51 10.91 -8.28 7.34
N VAL A 52 10.18 -9.13 6.61
CA VAL A 52 10.73 -9.91 5.48
C VAL A 52 11.26 -8.98 4.39
N LEU A 53 10.46 -7.99 4.00
CA LEU A 53 10.85 -7.04 2.97
C LEU A 53 11.98 -6.12 3.44
N LYS A 54 11.93 -5.63 4.68
CA LYS A 54 13.01 -4.79 5.22
C LYS A 54 14.34 -5.51 5.35
N GLN A 55 14.32 -6.78 5.77
CA GLN A 55 15.54 -7.61 5.81
C GLN A 55 16.08 -7.88 4.41
N SER A 56 15.21 -8.12 3.44
CA SER A 56 15.61 -8.40 2.06
C SER A 56 16.18 -7.17 1.34
N LEU A 57 15.69 -5.97 1.67
CA LEU A 57 16.12 -4.70 1.08
C LEU A 57 17.24 -4.01 1.88
N GLY A 58 17.42 -4.41 3.14
CA GLY A 58 18.28 -3.74 4.12
C GLY A 58 17.48 -2.76 4.98
N GLU A 59 17.69 -2.81 6.31
CA GLU A 59 16.96 -1.96 7.27
C GLU A 59 17.25 -0.47 7.06
N GLU A 60 18.52 -0.10 6.88
CA GLU A 60 18.91 1.31 6.65
C GLU A 60 18.34 1.87 5.35
N PHE A 61 18.39 1.08 4.27
CA PHE A 61 17.79 1.47 2.99
C PHE A 61 16.27 1.62 3.13
N SER A 62 15.61 0.66 3.78
CA SER A 62 14.16 0.69 3.97
C SER A 62 13.73 1.91 4.78
N LYS A 63 14.48 2.25 5.84
CA LYS A 63 14.24 3.43 6.67
C LYS A 63 14.41 4.74 5.88
N ALA A 64 15.49 4.86 5.12
CA ALA A 64 15.74 6.02 4.26
C ALA A 64 14.65 6.19 3.20
N TYR A 65 14.22 5.09 2.57
CA TYR A 65 13.15 5.10 1.57
C TYR A 65 11.81 5.53 2.16
N ILE A 66 11.45 5.00 3.33
CA ILE A 66 10.20 5.39 4.02
C ILE A 66 10.22 6.88 4.33
N SER A 67 11.29 7.39 4.95
CA SER A 67 11.43 8.82 5.27
C SER A 67 11.26 9.70 4.04
N LEU A 68 11.95 9.37 2.94
CA LEU A 68 11.83 10.12 1.68
C LEU A 68 10.39 10.16 1.14
N LYS A 69 9.68 9.04 1.23
CA LYS A 69 8.30 8.94 0.73
C LYS A 69 7.26 9.55 1.68
N GLU A 70 7.54 9.61 2.97
CA GLU A 70 6.73 10.38 3.91
C GLU A 70 6.85 11.88 3.64
N ASP A 71 8.04 12.38 3.34
CA ASP A 71 8.24 13.78 2.94
C ASP A 71 7.47 14.11 1.65
N GLU A 72 7.50 13.22 0.66
CA GLU A 72 6.71 13.36 -0.57
C GLU A 72 5.20 13.36 -0.28
N TRP A 73 4.73 12.48 0.59
CA TRP A 73 3.33 12.45 1.01
C TRP A 73 2.91 13.75 1.70
N ASN A 74 3.71 14.26 2.64
CA ASN A 74 3.41 15.50 3.35
C ASN A 74 3.38 16.69 2.39
N SER A 75 4.31 16.74 1.43
CA SER A 75 4.31 17.75 0.36
C SER A 75 3.02 17.69 -0.47
N TYR A 76 2.60 16.49 -0.87
CA TYR A 76 1.35 16.31 -1.62
C TYR A 76 0.11 16.68 -0.80
N ALA A 77 0.01 16.18 0.43
CA ALA A 77 -1.17 16.37 1.29
C ALA A 77 -1.31 17.81 1.83
N SER A 78 -0.22 18.59 1.87
CA SER A 78 -0.26 20.01 2.20
C SER A 78 -0.59 20.91 1.00
N HIS A 79 -0.60 20.36 -0.22
CA HIS A 79 -0.93 21.11 -1.41
C HIS A 79 -2.44 21.29 -1.53
N PHE A 80 -2.91 22.55 -1.51
CA PHE A 80 -4.32 22.86 -1.73
C PHE A 80 -4.67 22.63 -3.20
N SER A 81 -5.38 21.54 -3.47
CA SER A 81 -5.72 21.10 -4.81
C SER A 81 -6.71 22.06 -5.48
N THR A 82 -6.73 22.06 -6.82
CA THR A 82 -7.71 22.85 -7.59
C THR A 82 -9.15 22.45 -7.25
N TRP A 83 -9.40 21.16 -7.01
CA TRP A 83 -10.71 20.67 -6.58
C TRP A 83 -11.14 21.30 -5.25
N GLU A 84 -10.24 21.39 -4.26
CA GLU A 84 -10.56 22.02 -2.99
C GLU A 84 -10.83 23.52 -3.12
N LYS A 85 -10.13 24.22 -4.04
CA LYS A 85 -10.44 25.63 -4.37
C LYS A 85 -11.85 25.78 -4.93
N GLU A 86 -12.22 24.93 -5.87
CA GLU A 86 -13.52 24.98 -6.55
C GLU A 86 -14.69 24.56 -5.64
N ASN A 87 -14.45 23.71 -4.63
CA ASN A 87 -15.51 23.12 -3.80
C ASN A 87 -15.59 23.67 -2.36
N THR A 88 -14.70 24.58 -1.97
CA THR A 88 -14.65 25.11 -0.59
C THR A 88 -14.85 26.63 -0.50
N ILE A 89 -14.64 27.39 -1.57
CA ILE A 89 -14.58 28.87 -1.51
C ILE A 89 -15.95 29.56 -1.76
N ASP A 90 -17.00 28.82 -2.12
CA ASP A 90 -18.39 29.34 -2.20
C ASP A 90 -19.16 29.16 -0.87
N VAL A 91 -18.65 29.76 0.22
CA VAL A 91 -19.37 29.93 1.50
C VAL A 91 -19.34 31.39 1.93
#